data_AF-A0A5P2DLS5-F1
#
_entry.id   AF-A0A5P2DLS5-F1
#
_cell.length_a   1.000
_cell.length_b   1.000
_cell.length_c   1.000
_cell.angle_alpha   90.00
_cell.angle_beta   90.00
_cell.angle_gamma   90.00
#
_symmetry.space_group_name_H-M   'P 1'
#
loop_
_entity.id
_entity.type
_entity.pdbx_description
1 polymer ?
#
loop_
_entity_poly.entity_id
_entity_poly.type
_entity_poly.pdbx_seq_one_letter_code
_entity_poly.pdbx_strand_id
1 'polypeptide(L)'
;MDVTTYLAAVPEARREALVRLRALCLEELTGFEEGIAYGMPVYVRAGGTEGEIAWANQKQYISFYLLRTDVRDAFADRLAPHDMGKACLRFRNPAKVDFDLLRDLLRATARAGHGEVC
;
A
#
# COMPACT_ATOMS: atom_id res chain seq x y z
N MET A 1 -5.45 -17.39 4.81
CA MET A 1 -4.13 -17.15 4.21
C MET A 1 -3.64 -15.82 4.75
N ASP A 2 -2.46 -15.80 5.37
CA ASP A 2 -1.84 -14.58 5.90
C ASP A 2 -0.82 -13.99 4.91
N VAL A 3 -0.36 -12.78 5.20
CA VAL A 3 0.58 -12.03 4.34
C VAL A 3 1.94 -12.70 4.24
N THR A 4 2.38 -13.46 5.25
CA THR A 4 3.64 -14.21 5.18
C THR A 4 3.54 -15.33 4.15
N THR A 5 2.43 -16.08 4.17
CA THR A 5 2.13 -17.10 3.16
C THR A 5 2.02 -16.50 1.76
N TYR A 6 1.45 -15.30 1.63
CA TYR A 6 1.41 -14.56 0.36
C TYR A 6 2.82 -14.27 -0.18
N LEU A 7 3.70 -13.71 0.65
CA LEU A 7 5.08 -13.38 0.27
C LEU A 7 5.91 -14.62 -0.10
N ALA A 8 5.63 -15.77 0.52
CA ALA A 8 6.29 -17.03 0.19
C ALA A 8 6.00 -17.51 -1.24
N ALA A 9 4.84 -17.14 -1.81
CA ALA A 9 4.47 -17.46 -3.19
C ALA A 9 5.00 -16.44 -4.23
N VAL A 10 5.55 -15.31 -3.79
CA VAL A 10 6.05 -14.26 -4.70
C VAL A 10 7.44 -14.65 -5.27
N PRO A 11 7.68 -14.41 -6.58
CA PRO A 11 9.01 -14.58 -7.19
C PRO A 11 10.09 -13.76 -6.46
N GLU A 12 11.28 -14.34 -6.31
CA GLU A 12 12.39 -13.75 -5.55
C GLU A 12 12.72 -12.31 -5.99
N ALA A 13 12.72 -12.05 -7.29
CA ALA A 13 12.99 -10.73 -7.88
C ALA A 13 12.07 -9.60 -7.40
N ARG A 14 10.90 -9.92 -6.83
CA ARG A 14 9.95 -8.94 -6.27
C ARG A 14 9.74 -9.08 -4.77
N ARG A 15 10.19 -10.21 -4.19
CA ARG A 15 9.97 -10.54 -2.79
C ARG A 15 10.61 -9.50 -1.88
N GLU A 16 11.84 -9.09 -2.16
CA GLU A 16 12.55 -8.09 -1.36
C GLU A 16 11.76 -6.75 -1.28
N ALA A 17 11.30 -6.24 -2.42
CA ALA A 17 10.54 -5.01 -2.48
C ALA A 17 9.20 -5.11 -1.71
N LEU A 18 8.50 -6.24 -1.81
CA LEU A 18 7.24 -6.45 -1.07
C LEU A 18 7.44 -6.69 0.42
N VAL A 19 8.52 -7.37 0.82
CA VAL A 19 8.90 -7.52 2.24
C VAL A 19 9.18 -6.15 2.84
N ARG A 20 9.93 -5.30 2.12
CA ARG A 20 10.18 -3.93 2.54
C ARG A 20 8.90 -3.08 2.60
N LEU A 21 8.01 -3.24 1.62
CA LEU A 21 6.70 -2.58 1.61
C LEU A 21 5.86 -2.98 2.82
N ARG A 22 5.77 -4.29 3.12
CA ARG A 22 5.07 -4.79 4.30
C ARG A 22 5.66 -4.21 5.59
N ALA A 23 6.99 -4.21 5.71
CA ALA A 23 7.67 -3.66 6.88
C ALA A 23 7.31 -2.18 7.11
N LEU A 24 7.29 -1.37 6.04
CA LEU A 24 6.86 0.03 6.12
C LEU A 24 5.40 0.18 6.53
N CYS A 25 4.49 -0.65 5.98
CA CYS A 25 3.09 -0.63 6.40
C CYS A 25 2.96 -0.93 7.89
N LEU A 26 3.65 -1.95 8.40
CA LEU A 26 3.61 -2.31 9.83
C LEU A 26 4.23 -1.25 10.73
N GLU A 27 5.28 -0.57 10.27
CA GLU A 27 5.95 0.51 11.00
C GLU A 27 5.05 1.76 11.10
N GLU A 28 4.46 2.19 9.98
CA GLU A 28 3.79 3.49 9.89
C GLU A 28 2.28 3.40 10.17
N LEU A 29 1.62 2.28 9.82
CA LEU A 29 0.18 2.08 10.05
C LEU A 29 -0.07 1.49 11.44
N THR A 30 0.44 2.16 12.49
CA THR A 30 0.18 1.75 13.86
C THR A 30 -1.32 1.90 14.18
N GLY A 31 -1.95 0.84 14.71
CA GLY A 31 -3.40 0.82 14.96
C GLY A 31 -4.24 0.35 13.77
N PHE A 32 -3.60 -0.22 12.75
CA PHE A 32 -4.27 -0.92 11.65
C PHE A 32 -4.11 -2.43 11.81
N GLU A 33 -5.12 -3.17 11.40
CA GLU A 33 -5.09 -4.62 11.31
C GLU A 33 -4.66 -5.04 9.90
N GLU A 34 -3.58 -5.84 9.84
CA GLU A 34 -3.12 -6.48 8.61
C GLU A 34 -3.98 -7.72 8.31
N GLY A 35 -4.51 -7.81 7.10
CA GLY A 35 -5.30 -8.95 6.65
C GLY A 35 -5.06 -9.27 5.18
N ILE A 36 -5.78 -10.28 4.68
CA ILE A 36 -5.90 -10.57 3.25
C ILE A 36 -7.36 -10.45 2.84
N ALA A 37 -7.62 -9.59 1.86
CA ALA A 37 -8.92 -9.46 1.20
C ALA A 37 -8.73 -9.60 -0.31
N TYR A 38 -9.64 -10.29 -0.99
CA TYR A 38 -9.57 -10.51 -2.44
C TYR A 38 -8.22 -11.04 -2.95
N GLY A 39 -7.52 -11.82 -2.12
CA GLY A 39 -6.20 -12.40 -2.46
C GLY A 39 -5.03 -11.42 -2.40
N MET A 40 -5.20 -10.24 -1.78
CA MET A 40 -4.14 -9.26 -1.59
C MET A 40 -4.06 -8.77 -0.13
N PRO A 41 -2.86 -8.43 0.36
CA PRO A 41 -2.67 -7.76 1.63
C PRO A 41 -3.43 -6.42 1.71
N VAL A 42 -4.17 -6.25 2.80
CA VAL A 42 -4.97 -5.05 3.09
C VAL A 42 -4.76 -4.63 4.54
N TYR A 43 -4.84 -3.33 4.80
CA TYR A 43 -4.73 -2.72 6.12
C TYR A 43 -6.01 -1.93 6.41
N VAL A 44 -6.68 -2.33 7.49
CA VAL A 44 -7.93 -1.74 7.96
C VAL A 44 -7.65 -1.04 9.28
N ARG A 45 -8.07 0.22 9.43
CA ARG A 45 -7.89 0.93 10.70
C ARG A 45 -8.75 0.27 11.79
N ALA A 46 -8.25 0.22 13.02
CA ALA A 46 -9.03 -0.23 14.17
C ALA A 46 -10.38 0.50 14.25
N GLY A 47 -11.47 -0.27 14.33
CA GLY A 47 -12.85 0.25 14.34
C GLY A 47 -13.42 0.59 12.97
N GLY A 48 -12.65 0.47 11.89
CA GLY A 48 -13.12 0.57 10.51
C GLY A 48 -13.45 -0.80 9.90
N THR A 49 -14.21 -0.79 8.80
CA THR A 49 -14.51 -2.00 7.99
C THR A 49 -13.88 -1.95 6.61
N GLU A 50 -13.37 -0.80 6.21
CA GLU A 50 -12.82 -0.56 4.87
C GLU A 50 -11.29 -0.55 4.90
N GLY A 51 -10.68 -1.18 3.90
CA GLY A 51 -9.24 -1.09 3.72
C GLY A 51 -8.86 0.32 3.32
N GLU A 52 -7.93 0.95 4.02
CA GLU A 52 -7.42 2.27 3.64
C GLU A 52 -6.20 2.13 2.72
N ILE A 53 -5.42 1.06 2.93
CA ILE A 53 -4.23 0.71 2.18
C ILE A 53 -4.29 -0.75 1.78
N ALA A 54 -3.93 -1.06 0.55
CA ALA A 54 -3.70 -2.43 0.11
C ALA A 54 -2.51 -2.49 -0.86
N TRP A 55 -1.94 -3.66 -1.06
CA TRP A 55 -0.93 -3.85 -2.11
C TRP A 55 -0.98 -5.26 -2.68
N ALA A 56 -0.60 -5.41 -3.95
CA ALA A 56 -0.67 -6.68 -4.66
C ALA A 56 0.50 -6.85 -5.62
N ASN A 57 1.01 -8.08 -5.72
CA ASN A 57 1.92 -8.53 -6.77
C ASN A 57 1.12 -8.95 -8.01
N GLN A 58 1.04 -8.07 -9.01
CA GLN A 58 0.44 -8.38 -10.31
C GLN A 58 1.47 -9.01 -11.24
N LYS A 59 1.04 -9.68 -12.32
CA LYS A 59 1.94 -10.39 -13.25
C LYS A 59 3.11 -9.52 -13.75
N GLN A 60 2.89 -8.24 -14.01
CA GLN A 60 3.90 -7.34 -14.58
C GLN A 60 4.36 -6.19 -13.66
N TYR A 61 3.69 -5.94 -12.54
CA TYR A 61 3.98 -4.80 -11.67
C TYR A 61 3.51 -5.08 -10.24
N ILE A 62 4.01 -4.29 -9.29
CA ILE A 62 3.47 -4.20 -7.94
C ILE A 62 2.44 -3.08 -7.94
N SER A 63 1.22 -3.38 -7.49
CA SER A 63 0.18 -2.38 -7.26
C SER A 63 0.19 -1.98 -5.79
N PHE A 64 0.19 -0.68 -5.52
CA PHE A 64 -0.07 -0.11 -4.21
C PHE A 64 -1.37 0.69 -4.29
N TYR A 65 -2.32 0.38 -3.43
CA TYR A 65 -3.64 0.99 -3.38
C TYR A 65 -3.69 1.96 -2.20
N LEU A 66 -3.92 3.23 -2.51
CA LEU A 66 -4.19 4.30 -1.57
C LEU A 66 -5.66 4.70 -1.74
N LEU A 67 -6.53 4.12 -0.91
CA LEU A 67 -7.97 4.32 -1.02
C LEU A 67 -8.44 5.62 -0.33
N ARG A 68 -7.54 6.27 0.42
CA ARG A 68 -7.77 7.55 1.09
C ARG A 68 -7.65 8.72 0.11
N THR A 69 -8.79 9.28 -0.27
CA THR A 69 -8.89 10.41 -1.21
C THR A 69 -8.22 11.67 -0.66
N ASP A 70 -8.42 11.97 0.62
CA ASP A 70 -7.82 13.12 1.29
C ASP A 70 -6.28 13.08 1.27
N VAL A 71 -5.70 11.91 1.54
CA VAL A 71 -4.25 11.71 1.47
C VAL A 71 -3.76 11.77 0.02
N ARG A 72 -4.48 11.16 -0.92
CA ARG A 72 -4.14 11.24 -2.34
C ARG A 72 -4.08 12.70 -2.82
N ASP A 73 -5.11 13.48 -2.51
CA ASP A 73 -5.23 14.85 -3.00
C ASP A 73 -4.16 15.75 -2.38
N ALA A 74 -3.81 15.54 -1.10
CA ALA A 74 -2.69 16.23 -0.46
C ALA A 74 -1.32 15.91 -1.08
N PHE A 75 -1.18 14.77 -1.76
CA PHE A 75 0.05 14.31 -2.41
C PHE A 75 -0.02 14.37 -3.94
N ALA A 76 -1.04 15.01 -4.52
CA ALA A 76 -1.31 15.01 -5.96
C ALA A 76 -0.08 15.42 -6.80
N ASP A 77 0.67 16.46 -6.39
CA ASP A 77 1.86 16.93 -7.09
C ASP A 77 2.99 15.89 -7.10
N ARG A 78 3.17 15.15 -5.99
CA ARG A 78 4.17 14.09 -5.87
C ARG A 78 3.74 12.82 -6.60
N LEU A 79 2.44 12.59 -6.75
CA LEU A 79 1.87 11.43 -7.43
C LEU A 79 1.78 11.61 -8.96
N ALA A 80 1.65 12.85 -9.43
CA ALA A 80 1.59 13.21 -10.85
C ALA A 80 2.67 12.57 -11.74
N PRO A 81 3.95 12.45 -11.34
CA PRO A 81 4.97 11.79 -12.16
C PRO A 81 4.92 10.24 -12.14
N HIS A 82 4.10 9.62 -11.27
CA HIS A 82 4.00 8.16 -11.16
C HIS A 82 2.85 7.59 -12.01
N ASP A 83 2.99 6.33 -12.45
CA ASP A 83 1.91 5.57 -13.10
C ASP A 83 0.84 5.25 -12.05
N MET A 84 -0.15 6.13 -11.93
CA MET A 84 -1.23 6.05 -10.95
C MET A 84 -2.62 6.09 -11.62
N GLY A 85 -3.47 5.11 -11.30
CA GLY A 85 -4.92 5.18 -11.55
C GLY A 85 -5.65 5.94 -10.43
N LYS A 86 -6.99 5.93 -10.38
CA LYS A 86 -7.79 6.68 -9.38
C LYS A 86 -7.32 6.56 -7.91
N ALA A 87 -6.80 5.40 -7.52
CA ALA A 87 -6.33 5.09 -6.17
C ALA A 87 -5.15 4.10 -6.17
N CYS A 88 -4.48 3.87 -7.31
CA CYS A 88 -3.55 2.74 -7.47
C CYS A 88 -2.25 3.16 -8.14
N LEU A 89 -1.16 3.15 -7.38
CA LEU A 89 0.21 3.31 -7.85
C LEU A 89 0.75 1.99 -8.41
N ARG A 90 1.38 2.04 -9.58
CA ARG A 90 1.91 0.86 -10.27
C ARG A 90 3.42 0.95 -10.43
N PHE A 91 4.12 0.01 -9.81
CA PHE A 91 5.57 -0.11 -9.90
C PHE A 91 5.95 -1.31 -10.78
N ARG A 92 6.33 -1.04 -12.04
CA ARG A 92 6.79 -2.08 -12.98
C ARG A 92 8.18 -2.61 -12.64
N ASN A 93 9.02 -1.75 -12.07
CA ASN A 93 10.36 -2.12 -11.63
C ASN A 93 10.42 -2.05 -10.09
N PRO A 94 10.57 -3.19 -9.39
CA PRO A 94 10.70 -3.24 -7.94
C PRO A 94 11.86 -2.40 -7.39
N ALA A 95 12.95 -2.26 -8.16
CA ALA A 95 14.12 -1.46 -7.78
C ALA A 95 13.88 0.06 -7.90
N LYS A 96 12.81 0.47 -8.60
CA LYS A 96 12.39 1.88 -8.72
C LYS A 96 11.20 2.22 -7.84
N VAL A 97 10.85 1.35 -6.89
CA VAL A 97 9.83 1.66 -5.89
C VAL A 97 10.33 2.81 -5.05
N ASP A 98 9.59 3.92 -5.04
CA ASP A 98 9.87 5.08 -4.20
C ASP A 98 9.35 4.80 -2.79
N PHE A 99 10.21 4.18 -1.97
CA PHE A 99 9.87 3.83 -0.60
C PHE A 99 9.70 5.06 0.31
N ASP A 100 10.33 6.19 -0.04
CA ASP A 100 10.21 7.43 0.74
C ASP A 100 8.83 8.06 0.51
N LEU A 101 8.37 8.10 -0.76
CA LEU A 101 6.99 8.48 -1.07
C LEU A 101 5.98 7.55 -0.38
N LEU A 102 6.18 6.24 -0.46
CA LEU A 102 5.26 5.29 0.18
C LEU A 102 5.22 5.48 1.70
N ARG A 103 6.36 5.70 2.36
CA ARG A 103 6.42 6.02 3.78
C ARG A 103 5.63 7.29 4.12
N ASP A 104 5.80 8.35 3.34
CA ASP A 104 5.07 9.60 3.58
C ASP A 104 3.55 9.43 3.39
N LEU A 105 3.13 8.66 2.40
CA LEU A 105 1.71 8.33 2.19
C LEU A 105 1.16 7.52 3.37
N LEU A 106 1.87 6.48 3.82
CA LEU A 106 1.45 5.67 4.96
C LEU A 106 1.35 6.50 6.25
N ARG A 107 2.32 7.39 6.49
CA ARG A 107 2.28 8.34 7.61
C ARG A 107 1.10 9.28 7.54
N ALA A 108 0.84 9.84 6.37
CA ALA A 108 -0.29 10.72 6.15
C ALA A 108 -1.60 9.97 6.37
N THR A 109 -1.73 8.73 5.88
CA THR A 109 -2.88 7.86 6.16
C THR A 109 -3.03 7.58 7.64
N ALA A 110 -1.98 7.21 8.36
CA ALA A 110 -2.06 6.92 9.78
C ALA A 110 -2.50 8.15 10.60
N ARG A 111 -1.99 9.34 10.25
CA ARG A 111 -2.29 10.63 10.91
C ARG A 111 -3.64 11.21 10.54
N ALA A 112 -4.06 11.07 9.29
CA ALA A 112 -5.39 11.45 8.87
C ALA A 112 -6.36 10.56 9.65
N GLY A 113 -7.29 11.15 10.41
CA GLY A 113 -8.28 10.41 11.20
C GLY A 113 -9.22 9.57 10.32
N HIS A 114 -10.41 9.19 10.82
CA HIS A 114 -11.42 8.58 9.94
C HIS A 114 -11.79 9.56 8.81
N GLY A 115 -11.61 9.13 7.57
CA GLY A 115 -11.86 9.95 6.38
C GLY A 115 -12.49 9.11 5.27
N GLU A 116 -12.89 9.77 4.18
CA GLU A 116 -13.59 9.13 3.06
C GLU A 116 -12.65 8.19 2.28
N VAL A 117 -13.12 6.95 2.09
CA VAL A 117 -12.47 5.91 1.29
C VAL A 117 -13.14 5.86 -0.08
N CYS A 118 -12.36 5.78 -1.15
CA CYS A 118 -12.79 6.00 -2.54
C CYS A 118 -13.20 4.74 -3.32
#